data_AF-A0A522WL07-F1
#
_entry.id   AF-A0A522WL07-F1
#
_cell.length_a   1.000
_cell.length_b   1.000
_cell.length_c   1.000
_cell.angle_alpha   90.00
_cell.angle_beta   90.00
_cell.angle_gamma   90.00
#
_symmetry.space_group_name_H-M   'P 1'
#
loop_
_entity.id
_entity.type
_entity.pdbx_description
1 polymer ?
#
loop_
_entity_poly.entity_id
_entity_poly.type
_entity_poly.pdbx_seq_one_letter_code
_entity_poly.pdbx_strand_id
1 'polypeptide(L)'
;MRALWQSIHADLMRLIALHTSHQQYLNLQQSHSNLAPFADPCAVLDFLHRRETDPDSKNHILATLVQAARDGNDRDIATTMVWLALWPGLDALYRRLWRHFRSDPAELVSEVAGRFTMELHRADFRRIRRVAATLLANVERDIRDDLRRRWAEAARRREMPAPDDLGGEDRPPSPFFDIPPGIDADREAEEIGRILTGLVGGDAGIVVAVVVMGEGQREVADRMGLSHDAVRKRHQRALRRLRDMLEEK
;
A
#
# COMPACT_ATOMS: atom_id res chain seq x y z
N MET A 1 4.16 1.94 17.04
CA MET A 1 3.36 1.63 15.83
C MET A 1 4.23 1.33 14.61
N ARG A 2 5.07 2.27 14.10
CA ARG A 2 6.10 1.95 13.09
C ARG A 2 7.09 0.85 13.52
N ALA A 3 7.25 0.65 14.83
CA ALA A 3 8.09 -0.39 15.42
C ALA A 3 7.80 -1.81 14.91
N LEU A 4 6.53 -2.19 14.74
CA LEU A 4 6.17 -3.53 14.24
C LEU A 4 6.55 -3.70 12.76
N TRP A 5 6.28 -2.67 11.94
CA TRP A 5 6.70 -2.68 10.55
C TRP A 5 8.24 -2.74 10.44
N GLN A 6 8.97 -1.94 11.22
CA GLN A 6 10.43 -1.97 11.22
C GLN A 6 11.01 -3.25 11.83
N SER A 7 10.31 -3.92 12.75
CA SER A 7 10.77 -5.20 13.29
C SER A 7 10.78 -6.27 12.23
N ILE A 8 9.77 -6.33 11.34
CA ILE A 8 9.76 -7.24 10.19
C ILE A 8 11.01 -7.03 9.33
N HIS A 9 11.34 -5.78 8.98
CA HIS A 9 12.56 -5.51 8.22
C HIS A 9 13.82 -5.95 8.97
N ALA A 10 13.91 -5.66 10.26
CA ALA A 10 15.05 -6.08 11.07
C ALA A 10 15.17 -7.62 11.17
N ASP A 11 14.04 -8.32 11.29
CA ASP A 11 13.98 -9.79 11.29
C ASP A 11 14.43 -10.36 9.97
N LEU A 12 13.93 -9.83 8.84
CA LEU A 12 14.36 -10.24 7.50
C LEU A 12 15.86 -9.98 7.28
N MET A 13 16.38 -8.83 7.73
CA MET A 13 17.81 -8.50 7.68
C MET A 13 18.66 -9.42 8.57
N ARG A 14 18.13 -9.90 9.70
CA ARG A 14 18.80 -10.93 10.51
C ARG A 14 18.80 -12.28 9.80
N LEU A 15 17.69 -12.67 9.19
CA LEU A 15 17.55 -13.94 8.49
C LEU A 15 18.55 -14.06 7.34
N ILE A 16 18.69 -13.04 6.49
CA ILE A 16 19.67 -13.02 5.39
C ILE A 16 21.12 -13.10 5.88
N ALA A 17 21.42 -12.58 7.09
CA ALA A 17 22.77 -12.61 7.67
C ALA A 17 23.16 -13.97 8.29
N LEU A 18 22.23 -14.93 8.39
CA LEU A 18 22.53 -16.26 8.94
C LEU A 18 23.42 -17.09 8.01
N HIS A 19 24.25 -17.96 8.59
CA HIS A 19 25.12 -18.84 7.80
C HIS A 19 24.34 -19.82 6.89
N THR A 20 23.19 -20.31 7.36
CA THR A 20 22.29 -21.15 6.55
C THR A 20 21.79 -20.42 5.31
N SER A 21 21.49 -19.13 5.44
CA SER A 21 21.04 -18.27 4.34
C SER A 21 22.14 -18.04 3.30
N HIS A 22 23.41 -17.97 3.74
CA HIS A 22 24.55 -17.93 2.83
C HIS A 22 24.65 -19.22 2.00
N GLN A 23 24.50 -20.40 2.62
CA GLN A 23 24.51 -21.67 1.88
C GLN A 23 23.37 -21.76 0.85
N GLN A 24 22.16 -21.34 1.22
CA GLN A 24 21.02 -21.27 0.30
C GLN A 24 21.27 -20.28 -0.84
N TYR A 25 21.92 -19.15 -0.56
CA TYR A 25 22.29 -18.19 -1.60
C TYR A 25 23.34 -18.76 -2.57
N LEU A 26 24.33 -19.53 -2.10
CA LEU A 26 25.31 -20.16 -2.98
C LEU A 26 24.65 -21.16 -3.96
N ASN A 27 23.66 -21.93 -3.49
CA ASN A 27 22.88 -22.81 -4.36
C ASN A 27 22.06 -22.04 -5.40
N LEU A 28 21.44 -20.94 -4.97
CA LEU A 28 20.71 -20.03 -5.83
C LEU A 28 21.62 -19.41 -6.89
N GLN A 29 22.84 -19.02 -6.52
CA GLN A 29 23.85 -18.45 -7.41
C GLN A 29 24.35 -19.45 -8.45
N GLN A 30 24.53 -20.72 -8.07
CA GLN A 30 24.90 -21.79 -9.01
C GLN A 30 23.79 -22.07 -10.02
N SER A 31 22.53 -21.94 -9.60
CA SER A 31 21.36 -22.17 -10.45
C SER A 31 21.05 -21.01 -11.39
N HIS A 32 21.55 -19.80 -11.08
CA HIS A 32 21.22 -18.57 -11.80
C HIS A 32 22.47 -17.72 -12.07
N SER A 33 22.98 -17.79 -13.31
CA SER A 33 24.22 -17.13 -13.72
C SER A 33 24.22 -15.61 -13.60
N ASN A 34 23.06 -14.96 -13.62
CA ASN A 34 22.92 -13.52 -13.42
C ASN A 34 23.18 -13.07 -11.97
N LEU A 35 23.21 -13.99 -11.01
CA LEU A 35 23.60 -13.74 -9.62
C LEU A 35 25.10 -13.99 -9.36
N ALA A 36 25.82 -14.61 -10.31
CA ALA A 36 27.25 -14.89 -10.19
C ALA A 36 28.13 -13.66 -9.85
N PRO A 37 27.82 -12.42 -10.31
CA PRO A 37 28.63 -11.25 -9.96
C PRO A 37 28.58 -10.82 -8.48
N PHE A 38 27.62 -11.32 -7.68
CA PHE A 38 27.39 -10.84 -6.32
C PHE A 38 27.88 -11.84 -5.28
N ALA A 39 28.82 -11.41 -4.43
CA ALA A 39 29.46 -12.29 -3.43
C ALA A 39 28.50 -12.83 -2.37
N ASP A 40 27.49 -12.05 -2.00
CA ASP A 40 26.53 -12.37 -0.95
C ASP A 40 25.17 -11.72 -1.26
N PRO A 41 24.09 -12.12 -0.57
CA PRO A 41 22.77 -11.57 -0.86
C PRO A 41 22.63 -10.08 -0.45
N CYS A 42 23.46 -9.53 0.44
CA CYS A 42 23.47 -8.09 0.72
C CYS A 42 24.00 -7.29 -0.48
N ALA A 43 25.02 -7.78 -1.17
CA ALA A 43 25.54 -7.16 -2.39
C ALA A 43 24.48 -7.10 -3.51
N VAL A 44 23.59 -8.10 -3.59
CA VAL A 44 22.43 -8.09 -4.49
C VAL A 44 21.45 -6.97 -4.09
N LEU A 45 21.12 -6.86 -2.81
CA LEU A 45 20.19 -5.84 -2.31
C LEU A 45 20.74 -4.43 -2.54
N ASP A 46 22.02 -4.21 -2.26
CA ASP A 46 22.69 -2.94 -2.53
C ASP A 46 22.58 -2.56 -4.00
N PHE A 47 22.83 -3.51 -4.91
CA PHE A 47 22.66 -3.29 -6.34
C PHE A 47 21.22 -2.93 -6.71
N LEU A 48 20.22 -3.63 -6.15
CA LEU A 48 18.80 -3.36 -6.41
C LEU A 48 18.34 -1.99 -5.87
N HIS A 49 18.95 -1.49 -4.80
CA HIS A 49 18.61 -0.20 -4.19
C HIS A 49 19.37 1.00 -4.76
N ARG A 50 20.51 0.81 -5.44
CA ARG A 50 21.32 1.89 -6.06
C ARG A 50 20.56 2.66 -7.15
N ARG A 51 20.49 4.00 -7.08
CA ARG A 51 19.68 4.80 -8.03
C ARG A 51 20.21 4.84 -9.47
N GLU A 52 21.52 4.72 -9.66
CA GLU A 52 22.22 4.99 -10.93
C GLU A 52 22.39 3.75 -11.82
N THR A 53 21.77 2.63 -11.45
CA THR A 53 21.91 1.36 -12.16
C THR A 53 20.83 1.19 -13.22
N ASP A 54 21.20 0.52 -14.31
CA ASP A 54 20.27 0.15 -15.39
C ASP A 54 18.99 -0.55 -14.85
N PRO A 55 17.80 0.02 -15.10
CA PRO A 55 16.53 -0.56 -14.66
C PRO A 55 16.26 -1.96 -15.22
N ASP A 56 16.70 -2.27 -16.44
CA ASP A 56 16.44 -3.57 -17.06
C ASP A 56 17.25 -4.68 -16.37
N SER A 57 18.51 -4.41 -16.05
CA SER A 57 19.38 -5.30 -15.26
C SER A 57 18.78 -5.59 -13.87
N LYS A 58 18.27 -4.57 -13.18
CA LYS A 58 17.56 -4.73 -11.90
C LYS A 58 16.30 -5.56 -12.03
N ASN A 59 15.52 -5.30 -13.08
CA ASN A 59 14.29 -6.02 -13.35
C ASN A 59 14.58 -7.51 -13.61
N HIS A 60 15.66 -7.82 -14.32
CA HIS A 60 16.07 -9.19 -14.60
C HIS A 60 16.48 -9.97 -13.33
N ILE A 61 17.28 -9.35 -12.46
CA ILE A 61 17.63 -9.94 -11.16
C ILE A 61 16.38 -10.15 -10.31
N LEU A 62 15.53 -9.14 -10.18
CA LEU A 62 14.31 -9.25 -9.39
C LEU A 62 13.36 -10.32 -9.93
N ALA A 63 13.20 -10.43 -11.25
CA ALA A 63 12.40 -11.49 -11.88
C ALA A 63 12.93 -12.90 -11.53
N THR A 64 14.25 -13.04 -11.48
CA THR A 64 14.92 -14.29 -11.10
C THR A 64 14.66 -14.65 -9.64
N LEU A 65 14.80 -13.68 -8.73
CA LEU A 65 14.50 -13.88 -7.30
C LEU A 65 13.03 -14.24 -7.09
N VAL A 66 12.11 -13.56 -7.77
CA VAL A 66 10.67 -13.86 -7.70
C VAL A 66 10.37 -15.27 -8.22
N GLN A 67 11.03 -15.70 -9.29
CA GLN A 67 10.88 -17.07 -9.79
C GLN A 67 11.41 -18.10 -8.79
N ALA A 68 12.58 -17.87 -8.19
CA ALA A 68 13.15 -18.77 -7.20
C ALA A 68 12.30 -18.85 -5.92
N ALA A 69 11.67 -17.74 -5.52
CA ALA A 69 10.71 -17.68 -4.41
C ALA A 69 9.41 -18.47 -4.68
N ARG A 70 9.15 -18.88 -5.92
CA ARG A 70 8.00 -19.73 -6.26
C ARG A 70 8.38 -21.20 -6.34
N ASP A 71 9.37 -21.54 -7.15
CA ASP A 71 9.55 -22.92 -7.62
C ASP A 71 10.89 -23.55 -7.20
N GLY A 72 11.70 -22.85 -6.40
CA GLY A 72 13.04 -23.29 -6.01
C GLY A 72 13.13 -24.03 -4.68
N ASN A 73 14.18 -24.84 -4.51
CA ASN A 73 14.59 -25.38 -3.21
C ASN A 73 15.08 -24.27 -2.26
N ASP A 74 15.52 -23.13 -2.81
CA ASP A 74 16.00 -21.95 -2.09
C ASP A 74 14.88 -20.91 -1.91
N ARG A 75 13.63 -21.36 -1.78
CA ARG A 75 12.43 -20.52 -1.69
C ARG A 75 12.51 -19.48 -0.58
N ASP A 76 12.98 -19.87 0.59
CA ASP A 76 12.94 -19.03 1.78
C ASP A 76 13.90 -17.84 1.67
N ILE A 77 15.13 -18.08 1.21
CA ILE A 77 16.10 -17.01 0.97
C ILE A 77 15.62 -16.09 -0.16
N ALA A 78 15.11 -16.65 -1.26
CA ALA A 78 14.62 -15.86 -2.38
C ALA A 78 13.41 -14.99 -1.97
N THR A 79 12.49 -15.53 -1.18
CA THR A 79 11.35 -14.79 -0.62
C THR A 79 11.81 -13.64 0.26
N THR A 80 12.77 -13.91 1.15
CA THR A 80 13.38 -12.90 2.03
C THR A 80 14.04 -11.79 1.23
N MET A 81 14.82 -12.14 0.19
CA MET A 81 15.48 -11.19 -0.69
C MET A 81 14.49 -10.35 -1.49
N VAL A 82 13.38 -10.92 -1.98
CA VAL A 82 12.33 -10.15 -2.68
C VAL A 82 11.64 -9.16 -1.75
N TRP A 83 11.31 -9.58 -0.53
CA TRP A 83 10.78 -8.70 0.51
C TRP A 83 11.71 -7.51 0.79
N LEU A 84 13.00 -7.77 1.00
CA LEU A 84 14.00 -6.74 1.26
C LEU A 84 14.27 -5.84 0.04
N ALA A 85 14.32 -6.41 -1.16
CA ALA A 85 14.50 -5.66 -2.39
C ALA A 85 13.36 -4.66 -2.61
N LEU A 86 12.12 -5.05 -2.30
CA LEU A 86 10.93 -4.22 -2.45
C LEU A 86 10.60 -3.39 -1.20
N TRP A 87 11.39 -3.53 -0.12
CA TRP A 87 11.16 -2.83 1.14
C TRP A 87 10.96 -1.31 0.99
N PRO A 88 11.76 -0.56 0.21
CA PRO A 88 11.55 0.88 0.06
C PRO A 88 10.17 1.21 -0.56
N GLY A 89 9.71 0.38 -1.49
CA GLY A 89 8.39 0.53 -2.12
C GLY A 89 7.26 0.13 -1.17
N LEU A 90 7.43 -0.95 -0.43
CA LEU A 90 6.49 -1.42 0.59
C LEU A 90 6.38 -0.43 1.76
N ASP A 91 7.48 0.17 2.22
CA ASP A 91 7.47 1.19 3.26
C ASP A 91 6.76 2.47 2.79
N ALA A 92 6.94 2.85 1.51
CA ALA A 92 6.19 3.96 0.93
C ALA A 92 4.68 3.65 0.78
N LEU A 93 4.33 2.41 0.45
CA LEU A 93 2.95 1.92 0.41
C LEU A 93 2.33 1.91 1.80
N TYR A 94 3.02 1.34 2.80
CA TYR A 94 2.62 1.34 4.21
C TYR A 94 2.34 2.77 4.67
N ARG A 95 3.25 3.72 4.42
CA ARG A 95 3.07 5.13 4.78
C ARG A 95 1.85 5.76 4.12
N ARG A 96 1.55 5.43 2.86
CA ARG A 96 0.37 5.92 2.13
C ARG A 96 -0.93 5.37 2.72
N LEU A 97 -0.96 4.09 3.08
CA LEU A 97 -2.16 3.42 3.57
C LEU A 97 -2.39 3.59 5.07
N TRP A 98 -1.37 3.99 5.83
CA TRP A 98 -1.43 4.14 7.29
C TRP A 98 -2.65 4.91 7.80
N ARG A 99 -3.10 5.95 7.08
CA ARG A 99 -4.27 6.74 7.47
C ARG A 99 -5.57 5.94 7.56
N HIS A 100 -5.72 4.88 6.75
CA HIS A 100 -6.93 4.06 6.70
C HIS A 100 -6.95 3.01 7.82
N PHE A 101 -5.82 2.82 8.50
CA PHE A 101 -5.62 1.82 9.55
C PHE A 101 -5.10 2.46 10.85
N ARG A 102 -5.44 3.73 11.11
CA ARG A 102 -5.01 4.43 12.33
C ARG A 102 -5.53 3.76 13.60
N SER A 103 -6.72 3.17 13.52
CA SER A 103 -7.37 2.43 14.61
C SER A 103 -6.69 1.08 14.88
N ASP A 104 -6.18 0.41 13.84
CA ASP A 104 -5.45 -0.85 13.96
C ASP A 104 -4.23 -0.91 13.02
N PRO A 105 -3.05 -0.46 13.47
CA PRO A 105 -1.82 -0.53 12.70
C PRO A 105 -1.32 -1.96 12.46
N ALA A 106 -1.69 -2.92 13.32
CA ALA A 106 -1.27 -4.31 13.15
C ALA A 106 -2.03 -4.96 11.99
N GLU A 107 -3.29 -4.58 11.79
CA GLU A 107 -4.07 -4.94 10.62
C GLU A 107 -3.36 -4.52 9.33
N LEU A 108 -2.90 -3.26 9.21
CA LEU A 108 -2.17 -2.83 8.01
C LEU A 108 -0.92 -3.66 7.74
N VAL A 109 -0.16 -3.99 8.80
CA VAL A 109 1.03 -4.85 8.66
C VAL A 109 0.62 -6.22 8.11
N SER A 110 -0.43 -6.84 8.66
CA SER A 110 -0.95 -8.13 8.19
C SER A 110 -1.51 -8.05 6.76
N GLU A 111 -2.21 -6.97 6.40
CA GLU A 111 -2.77 -6.77 5.07
C GLU A 111 -1.67 -6.62 4.01
N VAL A 112 -0.61 -5.86 4.30
CA VAL A 112 0.56 -5.74 3.42
C VAL A 112 1.31 -7.08 3.33
N ALA A 113 1.57 -7.73 4.47
CA ALA A 113 2.26 -9.02 4.54
C ALA A 113 1.53 -10.14 3.79
N GLY A 114 0.24 -10.28 4.05
CA GLY A 114 -0.60 -11.30 3.44
C GLY A 114 -0.71 -11.11 1.93
N ARG A 115 -1.04 -9.89 1.48
CA ARG A 115 -1.22 -9.63 0.05
C ARG A 115 0.08 -9.71 -0.74
N PHE A 116 1.19 -9.21 -0.20
CA PHE A 116 2.47 -9.34 -0.87
C PHE A 116 2.91 -10.80 -1.02
N THR A 117 2.78 -11.60 0.04
CA THR A 117 3.08 -13.04 0.00
C THR A 117 2.19 -13.76 -1.02
N MET A 118 0.90 -13.41 -1.06
CA MET A 118 -0.04 -13.98 -2.02
C MET A 118 0.30 -13.61 -3.47
N GLU A 119 0.62 -12.34 -3.74
CA GLU A 119 1.02 -11.87 -5.07
C GLU A 119 2.34 -12.48 -5.55
N LEU A 120 3.29 -12.66 -4.63
CA LEU A 120 4.57 -13.31 -4.91
C LEU A 120 4.37 -14.75 -5.41
N HIS A 121 3.42 -15.48 -4.83
CA HIS A 121 3.12 -16.86 -5.24
C HIS A 121 2.25 -16.98 -6.49
N ARG A 122 1.39 -15.99 -6.77
CA ARG A 122 0.40 -16.07 -7.86
C ARG A 122 0.94 -15.62 -9.22
N ALA A 123 1.73 -14.54 -9.27
CA ALA A 123 1.98 -13.86 -10.53
C ALA A 123 3.21 -14.40 -11.29
N ASP A 124 3.07 -14.54 -12.61
CA ASP A 124 4.16 -14.90 -13.52
C ASP A 124 4.86 -13.64 -14.05
N PHE A 125 6.02 -13.35 -13.46
CA PHE A 125 6.77 -12.13 -13.74
C PHE A 125 7.82 -12.28 -14.84
N ARG A 126 7.94 -13.46 -15.46
CA ARG A 126 8.93 -13.70 -16.53
C ARG A 126 8.73 -12.79 -17.74
N ARG A 127 7.50 -12.32 -17.96
CA ARG A 127 7.12 -11.47 -19.11
C ARG A 127 6.96 -9.99 -18.76
N ILE A 128 7.16 -9.62 -17.50
CA ILE A 128 6.86 -8.28 -17.00
C ILE A 128 8.14 -7.42 -17.00
N ARG A 129 8.12 -6.31 -17.76
CA ARG A 129 9.25 -5.36 -17.84
C ARG A 129 9.47 -4.53 -16.56
N ARG A 130 8.51 -4.51 -15.62
CA ARG A 130 8.56 -3.72 -14.38
C ARG A 130 8.03 -4.51 -13.18
N VAL A 131 8.70 -5.61 -12.85
CA VAL A 131 8.29 -6.58 -11.80
C VAL A 131 8.00 -5.89 -10.46
N ALA A 132 8.91 -5.03 -9.98
CA ALA A 132 8.74 -4.29 -8.73
C ALA A 132 7.46 -3.44 -8.73
N ALA A 133 7.29 -2.63 -9.78
CA ALA A 133 6.15 -1.72 -9.88
C ALA A 133 4.84 -2.49 -9.98
N THR A 134 4.82 -3.60 -10.73
CA THR A 134 3.62 -4.44 -10.87
C THR A 134 3.25 -5.12 -9.55
N LEU A 135 4.21 -5.71 -8.83
CA LEU A 135 3.97 -6.32 -7.52
C LEU A 135 3.39 -5.30 -6.53
N LEU A 136 4.03 -4.14 -6.39
CA LEU A 136 3.58 -3.10 -5.48
C LEU A 136 2.20 -2.56 -5.86
N ALA A 137 1.94 -2.36 -7.16
CA ALA A 137 0.65 -1.87 -7.64
C ALA A 137 -0.47 -2.89 -7.44
N ASN A 138 -0.19 -4.19 -7.59
CA ASN A 138 -1.17 -5.24 -7.31
C ASN A 138 -1.51 -5.32 -5.82
N VAL A 139 -0.49 -5.33 -4.95
CA VAL A 139 -0.70 -5.31 -3.50
C VAL A 139 -1.51 -4.09 -3.08
N GLU A 140 -1.15 -2.90 -3.59
CA GLU A 140 -1.88 -1.67 -3.30
C GLU A 140 -3.32 -1.71 -3.80
N ARG A 141 -3.53 -2.19 -5.03
CA ARG A 141 -4.87 -2.35 -5.61
C ARG A 141 -5.71 -3.27 -4.73
N ASP A 142 -5.21 -4.45 -4.41
CA ASP A 142 -5.99 -5.42 -3.63
C ASP A 142 -6.32 -4.92 -2.22
N ILE A 143 -5.43 -4.16 -1.56
CA ILE A 143 -5.74 -3.50 -0.27
C ILE A 143 -6.86 -2.48 -0.44
N ARG A 144 -6.75 -1.61 -1.45
CA ARG A 144 -7.75 -0.57 -1.70
C ARG A 144 -9.09 -1.16 -2.10
N ASP A 145 -9.10 -2.19 -2.93
CA ASP A 145 -10.31 -2.88 -3.37
C ASP A 145 -11.06 -3.47 -2.18
N ASP A 146 -10.34 -4.06 -1.23
CA ASP A 146 -10.94 -4.60 -0.02
C ASP A 146 -11.46 -3.53 0.92
N LEU A 147 -10.68 -2.47 1.17
CA LEU A 147 -11.14 -1.30 1.94
C LEU A 147 -12.43 -0.72 1.35
N ARG A 148 -12.49 -0.58 0.02
CA ARG A 148 -13.69 -0.10 -0.68
C ARG A 148 -14.89 -1.01 -0.46
N ARG A 149 -14.71 -2.34 -0.53
CA ARG A 149 -15.78 -3.30 -0.23
C ARG A 149 -16.28 -3.15 1.20
N ARG A 150 -15.37 -3.07 2.18
CA ARG A 150 -15.72 -2.90 3.60
C ARG A 150 -16.51 -1.60 3.84
N TRP A 151 -16.09 -0.49 3.22
CA TRP A 151 -16.82 0.78 3.31
C TRP A 151 -18.20 0.72 2.65
N ALA A 152 -18.31 0.11 1.46
CA ALA A 152 -19.60 -0.07 0.79
C ALA A 152 -20.56 -0.94 1.63
N GLU A 153 -20.05 -1.99 2.27
CA GLU A 153 -20.83 -2.82 3.20
C GLU A 153 -21.25 -2.04 4.45
N ALA A 154 -20.36 -1.23 5.03
CA ALA A 154 -20.67 -0.40 6.19
C ALA A 154 -21.73 0.66 5.87
N ALA A 155 -21.66 1.29 4.69
CA ALA A 155 -22.67 2.22 4.21
C ALA A 155 -24.05 1.54 4.06
N ARG A 156 -24.10 0.36 3.42
CA ARG A 156 -25.35 -0.43 3.32
C ARG A 156 -25.92 -0.81 4.68
N ARG A 157 -25.08 -1.14 5.67
CA ARG A 157 -25.52 -1.46 7.04
C ARG A 157 -26.07 -0.22 7.76
N ARG A 158 -25.54 0.97 7.50
CA ARG A 158 -26.06 2.25 8.04
C ARG A 158 -27.38 2.68 7.39
N GLU A 159 -27.59 2.35 6.11
CA GLU A 159 -28.84 2.65 5.39
C GLU A 159 -29.99 1.69 5.74
N MET A 160 -29.69 0.54 6.36
CA MET A 160 -30.71 -0.36 6.87
C MET A 160 -31.28 0.24 8.17
N PRO A 161 -32.61 0.40 8.29
CA PRO A 161 -33.21 0.85 9.56
C PRO A 161 -32.75 -0.10 10.65
N ALA A 162 -32.36 0.45 11.81
CA ALA A 162 -32.10 -0.39 12.97
C ALA A 162 -33.34 -1.25 13.23
N PRO A 163 -33.19 -2.53 13.61
CA PRO A 163 -34.34 -3.39 13.91
C PRO A 163 -35.19 -2.91 15.11
N ASP A 164 -34.83 -1.79 15.74
CA ASP A 164 -35.53 -1.15 16.85
C ASP A 164 -36.61 -0.13 16.42
N ASP A 165 -36.82 0.15 15.13
CA ASP A 165 -37.93 1.02 14.68
C ASP A 165 -39.29 0.30 14.56
N LEU A 166 -39.38 -0.95 15.05
CA LEU A 166 -40.63 -1.68 15.21
C LEU A 166 -41.01 -1.85 16.69
N GLY A 167 -41.27 -0.72 17.37
CA GLY A 167 -42.19 -0.67 18.51
C GLY A 167 -41.66 -0.09 19.82
N GLY A 168 -42.20 1.07 20.20
CA GLY A 168 -42.79 1.32 21.53
C GLY A 168 -41.88 1.44 22.76
N GLU A 169 -41.70 2.69 23.19
CA GLU A 169 -41.63 3.22 24.58
C GLU A 169 -40.55 2.75 25.58
N ASP A 170 -39.96 3.76 26.26
CA ASP A 170 -39.14 3.75 27.47
C ASP A 170 -37.78 3.04 27.47
N ARG A 171 -36.74 3.79 27.06
CA ARG A 171 -35.34 3.52 27.45
C ARG A 171 -34.83 4.61 28.40
N PRO A 172 -34.37 4.28 29.63
CA PRO A 172 -33.85 5.27 30.57
C PRO A 172 -32.50 5.84 30.08
N PRO A 173 -32.16 7.09 30.47
CA PRO A 173 -30.92 7.72 30.02
C PRO A 173 -29.70 7.01 30.62
N SER A 174 -28.90 6.36 29.78
CA SER A 174 -27.60 5.82 30.19
C SER A 174 -26.61 6.96 30.48
N PRO A 175 -25.89 6.92 31.62
CA PRO A 175 -24.95 7.97 32.00
C PRO A 175 -23.61 7.81 31.28
N PHE A 176 -23.33 8.76 30.38
CA PHE A 176 -22.13 9.61 30.38
C PHE A 176 -20.73 8.96 30.51
N PHE A 177 -20.47 7.81 29.89
CA PHE A 177 -19.11 7.39 29.51
C PHE A 177 -19.13 6.60 28.19
N ASP A 178 -19.32 7.30 27.08
CA ASP A 178 -18.87 6.81 25.77
C ASP A 178 -17.63 7.60 25.39
N ILE A 179 -16.47 6.95 25.47
CA ILE A 179 -15.26 7.41 24.78
C ILE A 179 -15.39 6.85 23.36
N PRO A 180 -15.60 7.66 22.30
CA PRO A 180 -15.70 7.10 20.95
C PRO A 180 -14.33 6.59 20.49
N PRO A 181 -14.20 5.31 20.08
CA PRO A 181 -12.98 4.81 19.46
C PRO A 181 -12.90 5.30 18.01
N GLY A 182 -11.83 6.05 17.71
CA GLY A 182 -11.50 6.53 16.37
C GLY A 182 -12.08 7.91 16.07
N ILE A 183 -11.21 8.87 15.78
CA ILE A 183 -11.63 10.11 15.11
C ILE A 183 -12.26 9.69 13.77
N ASP A 184 -13.54 10.01 13.60
CA ASP A 184 -14.33 9.67 12.43
C ASP A 184 -13.63 10.19 11.15
N ALA A 185 -13.16 9.26 10.32
CA ALA A 185 -12.42 9.57 9.10
C ALA A 185 -13.26 10.41 8.12
N ASP A 186 -14.59 10.24 8.18
CA ASP A 186 -15.52 11.04 7.40
C ASP A 186 -15.55 12.50 7.92
N ARG A 187 -15.51 12.68 9.25
CA ARG A 187 -15.44 14.00 9.90
C ARG A 187 -14.12 14.73 9.62
N GLU A 188 -12.99 14.01 9.61
CA GLU A 188 -11.68 14.57 9.26
C GLU A 188 -11.61 14.90 7.76
N ALA A 189 -12.18 14.07 6.88
CA ALA A 189 -12.29 14.34 5.45
C ALA A 189 -13.21 15.52 5.15
N GLU A 190 -14.30 15.70 5.90
CA GLU A 190 -15.17 16.87 5.83
C GLU A 190 -14.45 18.15 6.28
N GLU A 191 -13.64 18.07 7.34
CA GLU A 191 -12.86 19.19 7.84
C GLU A 191 -11.76 19.61 6.85
N ILE A 192 -11.01 18.65 6.32
CA ILE A 192 -10.03 18.88 5.25
C ILE A 192 -10.75 19.38 3.99
N GLY A 193 -11.94 18.86 3.70
CA GLY A 193 -12.79 19.32 2.60
C GLY A 193 -13.20 20.78 2.75
N ARG A 194 -13.62 21.21 3.95
CA ARG A 194 -13.93 22.62 4.26
C ARG A 194 -12.72 23.52 4.04
N ILE A 195 -11.54 23.12 4.53
CA ILE A 195 -10.30 23.88 4.37
C ILE A 195 -9.90 23.97 2.89
N LEU A 196 -9.87 22.83 2.18
CA LEU A 196 -9.49 22.77 0.77
C LEU A 196 -10.49 23.51 -0.13
N THR A 197 -11.77 23.56 0.23
CA THR A 197 -12.77 24.34 -0.52
C THR A 197 -12.40 25.82 -0.52
N GLY A 198 -11.87 26.35 0.59
CA GLY A 198 -11.35 27.72 0.65
C GLY A 198 -10.12 27.99 -0.21
N LEU A 199 -9.33 26.95 -0.55
CA LEU A 199 -8.06 27.07 -1.27
C LEU A 199 -8.17 26.75 -2.77
N VAL A 200 -8.88 25.68 -3.12
CA VAL A 200 -8.99 25.18 -4.50
C VAL A 200 -10.41 25.16 -5.04
N GLY A 201 -11.39 25.64 -4.26
CA GLY A 201 -12.78 25.78 -4.69
C GLY A 201 -13.43 24.44 -5.03
N GLY A 202 -14.22 24.40 -6.11
CA GLY A 202 -14.99 23.22 -6.53
C GLY A 202 -14.16 21.99 -6.91
N ASP A 203 -12.82 22.08 -6.93
CA ASP A 203 -11.93 20.92 -7.13
C ASP A 203 -11.54 20.24 -5.81
N ALA A 204 -11.89 20.83 -4.65
CA ALA A 204 -11.59 20.30 -3.32
C ALA A 204 -12.12 18.88 -3.12
N GLY A 205 -13.35 18.60 -3.57
CA GLY A 205 -13.93 17.26 -3.48
C GLY A 205 -13.13 16.21 -4.26
N ILE A 206 -12.51 16.57 -5.40
CA ILE A 206 -11.65 15.68 -6.17
C ILE A 206 -10.31 15.47 -5.46
N VAL A 207 -9.75 16.52 -4.85
CA VAL A 207 -8.51 16.41 -4.07
C VAL A 207 -8.73 15.59 -2.81
N VAL A 208 -9.82 15.80 -2.08
CA VAL A 208 -10.18 14.98 -0.92
C VAL A 208 -10.35 13.54 -1.37
N ALA A 209 -11.15 13.25 -2.40
CA ALA A 209 -11.35 11.89 -2.88
C ALA A 209 -10.03 11.20 -3.29
N VAL A 210 -9.22 11.82 -4.13
CA VAL A 210 -8.00 11.19 -4.67
C VAL A 210 -6.85 11.20 -3.67
N VAL A 211 -6.63 12.33 -2.99
CA VAL A 211 -5.46 12.54 -2.14
C VAL A 211 -5.75 12.15 -0.71
N VAL A 212 -6.92 12.47 -0.13
CA VAL A 212 -7.27 12.21 1.29
C VAL A 212 -7.95 10.84 1.47
N MET A 213 -8.85 10.46 0.56
CA MET A 213 -9.56 9.18 0.60
C MET A 213 -8.87 8.10 -0.23
N GLY A 214 -7.93 8.46 -1.11
CA GLY A 214 -7.15 7.50 -1.90
C GLY A 214 -7.92 6.87 -3.07
N GLU A 215 -9.02 7.48 -3.51
CA GLU A 215 -9.82 6.99 -4.63
C GLU A 215 -9.08 7.11 -5.96
N GLY A 216 -9.35 6.18 -6.88
CA GLY A 216 -8.86 6.26 -8.25
C GLY A 216 -9.60 7.33 -9.05
N GLN A 217 -8.88 8.06 -9.91
CA GLN A 217 -9.48 9.15 -10.71
C GLN A 217 -10.65 8.70 -11.60
N ARG A 218 -10.66 7.44 -12.04
CA ARG A 218 -11.74 6.88 -12.87
C ARG A 218 -13.02 6.67 -12.07
N GLU A 219 -12.90 6.28 -10.81
CA GLU A 219 -14.04 6.04 -9.93
C GLU A 219 -14.61 7.36 -9.41
N VAL A 220 -13.74 8.34 -9.13
CA VAL A 220 -14.18 9.71 -8.85
C VAL A 220 -14.94 10.27 -10.05
N ALA A 221 -14.52 9.95 -11.28
CA ALA A 221 -15.21 10.36 -12.49
C ALA A 221 -16.60 9.72 -12.58
N ASP A 222 -16.70 8.41 -12.39
CA ASP A 222 -17.97 7.68 -12.43
C ASP A 222 -18.93 8.16 -11.32
N ARG A 223 -18.43 8.36 -10.10
CA ARG A 223 -19.20 8.86 -8.94
C ARG A 223 -19.69 10.30 -9.11
N MET A 224 -18.89 11.16 -9.74
CA MET A 224 -19.23 12.57 -9.95
C MET A 224 -19.93 12.82 -11.30
N GLY A 225 -20.20 11.79 -12.11
CA GLY A 225 -20.78 11.94 -13.44
C GLY A 225 -19.88 12.73 -14.41
N LEU A 226 -18.56 12.66 -14.22
CA LEU A 226 -17.56 13.36 -15.01
C LEU A 226 -16.80 12.38 -15.91
N SER A 227 -16.11 12.89 -16.93
CA SER A 227 -15.16 12.08 -17.68
C SER A 227 -13.85 11.91 -16.90
N HIS A 228 -13.18 10.77 -17.09
CA HIS A 228 -11.88 10.50 -16.47
C HIS A 228 -10.85 11.60 -16.76
N ASP A 229 -10.80 12.12 -18.00
CA ASP A 229 -9.85 13.19 -18.35
C ASP A 229 -10.24 14.55 -17.72
N ALA A 230 -11.54 14.79 -17.47
CA ALA A 230 -11.99 15.96 -16.72
C ALA A 230 -11.54 15.89 -15.25
N VAL A 231 -11.69 14.74 -14.59
CA VAL A 231 -11.19 14.54 -13.21
C VAL A 231 -9.68 14.67 -13.15
N ARG A 232 -8.95 14.06 -14.09
CA ARG A 232 -7.48 14.17 -14.16
C ARG A 232 -7.02 15.62 -14.28
N LYS A 233 -7.61 16.40 -15.20
CA LYS A 233 -7.26 17.81 -15.42
C LYS A 233 -7.60 18.69 -14.21
N ARG A 234 -8.76 18.48 -13.59
CA ARG A 234 -9.19 19.21 -12.39
C ARG A 234 -8.30 18.89 -11.19
N HIS A 235 -7.96 17.61 -10.97
CA HIS A 235 -7.01 17.18 -9.94
C HIS A 235 -5.62 17.80 -10.14
N GLN A 236 -5.08 17.78 -11.37
CA GLN A 236 -3.78 18.40 -11.68
C GLN A 236 -3.79 19.91 -11.46
N ARG A 237 -4.87 20.60 -11.81
CA ARG A 237 -5.03 22.05 -11.63
C ARG A 237 -5.09 22.41 -10.15
N ALA A 238 -5.83 21.66 -9.35
CA ALA A 238 -5.94 21.86 -7.91
C ALA A 238 -4.61 21.63 -7.18
N LEU A 239 -3.88 20.57 -7.52
CA LEU A 239 -2.54 20.33 -6.97
C LEU A 239 -1.53 21.40 -7.37
N ARG A 240 -1.65 21.98 -8.58
CA ARG A 240 -0.80 23.09 -9.01
C ARG A 240 -1.06 24.33 -8.15
N ARG A 241 -2.34 24.72 -7.99
CA ARG A 241 -2.72 25.85 -7.11
C ARG A 241 -2.23 25.67 -5.67
N LEU A 242 -2.39 24.48 -5.09
CA LEU A 242 -1.89 24.20 -3.74
C LEU A 242 -0.38 24.35 -3.63
N ARG A 243 0.37 23.93 -4.65
CA ARG A 243 1.83 24.11 -4.70
C ARG A 243 2.21 25.58 -4.85
N ASP A 244 1.58 26.30 -5.77
CA ASP A 244 1.87 27.73 -5.99
C ASP A 244 1.64 28.53 -4.69
N MET A 245 0.59 28.22 -3.93
CA MET A 245 0.30 28.83 -2.62
C MET A 245 1.26 28.42 -1.50
N LEU A 246 1.91 27.26 -1.60
CA LEU A 246 2.93 26.81 -0.65
C LEU A 246 4.30 27.40 -0.96
N GLU A 247 4.54 27.84 -2.20
CA GLU A 247 5.77 28.51 -2.64
C GLU A 247 5.72 30.03 -2.45
N GLU A 248 4.53 30.64 -2.34
CA GLU A 248 4.32 32.06 -2.00
C GLU A 248 4.36 32.37 -0.48
N LYS A 249 4.66 31.38 0.37
CA LYS A 249 4.82 31.52 1.82
C LYS A 249 6.22 31.13 2.28
#